data_AF-A0A6L7XSB0-F1
#
_entry.id   AF-A0A6L7XSB0-F1
#
_cell.length_a   1.000
_cell.length_b   1.000
_cell.length_c   1.000
_cell.angle_alpha   90.00
_cell.angle_beta   90.00
_cell.angle_gamma   90.00
#
_symmetry.space_group_name_H-M   'P 1'
#
loop_
_entity.id
_entity.type
_entity.pdbx_description
1 polymer ?
#
loop_
_entity_poly.entity_id
_entity_poly.type
_entity_poly.pdbx_seq_one_letter_code
_entity_poly.pdbx_strand_id
1 'polypeptide(L)'
;RGRKPAQWDGASAGVAPASPNHRTRLPHVELGAVPQHVCLRLGDSLAPKLRRELTETRLPNAHRVRKVEPRRKVDAALDTGYGACWLRRPEIAEVVQSALRHFDCERYDLHEWVVMPNHAHVLFTRLRATPLSSIVHSWKSHTAKRANALLGRSGAFWDSDYFDRAIRNERHFRIAADYIRANPVNAGLCEAPEDWRWSSAYQPSVRDARPVYLLSPMPRPPRTAARLRQRTMRSLHAS
;
A
#
# COMPACT_ATOMS: atom_id res chain seq x y z
N ARG A 1 -12.23 -57.68 17.58
CA ARG A 1 -13.16 -56.58 17.96
C ARG A 1 -12.45 -55.27 17.59
N GLY A 2 -12.87 -54.42 16.65
CA GLY A 2 -14.00 -54.42 15.74
C GLY A 2 -13.89 -53.26 14.72
N ARG A 3 -14.55 -53.48 13.57
CA ARG A 3 -15.19 -52.57 12.59
C ARG A 3 -14.41 -51.51 11.76
N LYS A 4 -14.66 -51.62 10.44
CA LYS A 4 -14.35 -50.75 9.26
C LYS A 4 -15.07 -49.37 9.30
N PRO A 5 -14.84 -48.46 8.32
CA PRO A 5 -15.57 -48.49 7.01
C PRO A 5 -14.65 -48.26 5.77
N ALA A 6 -14.84 -49.00 4.67
CA ALA A 6 -15.70 -48.72 3.49
C ALA A 6 -15.11 -47.62 2.56
N GLN A 7 -14.37 -47.99 1.52
CA GLN A 7 -14.81 -48.11 0.11
C GLN A 7 -15.20 -46.78 -0.55
N TRP A 8 -14.45 -46.37 -1.59
CA TRP A 8 -15.01 -45.64 -2.71
C TRP A 8 -14.39 -46.13 -4.02
N ASP A 9 -15.26 -46.48 -4.96
CA ASP A 9 -14.98 -47.21 -6.18
C ASP A 9 -14.43 -46.30 -7.28
N GLY A 10 -13.47 -46.83 -8.04
CA GLY A 10 -13.01 -46.22 -9.27
C GLY A 10 -14.03 -46.43 -10.40
N ALA A 11 -14.37 -45.35 -11.09
CA ALA A 11 -14.92 -45.42 -12.44
C ALA A 11 -14.25 -44.34 -13.30
N SER A 12 -13.36 -44.80 -14.18
CA SER A 12 -12.83 -44.04 -15.30
C SER A 12 -13.86 -44.02 -16.43
N ALA A 13 -14.21 -42.85 -16.95
CA ALA A 13 -14.74 -42.71 -18.30
C ALA A 13 -14.61 -41.26 -18.79
N GLY A 14 -13.98 -41.07 -19.96
CA GLY A 14 -14.22 -39.91 -20.83
C GLY A 14 -13.14 -38.83 -20.85
N VAL A 15 -12.08 -39.04 -21.64
CA VAL A 15 -11.25 -37.96 -22.18
C VAL A 15 -12.08 -37.25 -23.27
N ALA A 16 -12.34 -35.95 -23.09
CA ALA A 16 -12.88 -35.06 -24.12
C ALA A 16 -11.92 -33.87 -24.31
N PRO A 17 -11.76 -33.35 -25.54
CA PRO A 17 -10.61 -32.55 -25.93
C PRO A 17 -10.64 -31.14 -25.35
N ALA A 18 -9.44 -30.62 -25.06
CA ALA A 18 -9.23 -29.24 -24.63
C ALA A 18 -9.80 -28.24 -25.64
N SER A 19 -10.80 -27.46 -25.23
CA SER A 19 -11.26 -26.29 -25.96
C SER A 19 -10.51 -25.04 -25.46
N PRO A 20 -9.83 -24.29 -26.34
CA PRO A 20 -9.06 -23.11 -25.95
C PRO A 20 -10.00 -21.92 -25.80
N ASN A 21 -10.57 -21.74 -24.61
CA ASN A 21 -11.26 -20.51 -24.26
C ASN A 21 -10.47 -19.75 -23.20
N HIS A 22 -9.40 -19.09 -23.66
CA HIS A 22 -8.78 -17.96 -22.96
C HIS A 22 -9.80 -16.82 -22.86
N ARG A 23 -10.70 -16.90 -21.88
CA ARG A 23 -11.51 -15.74 -21.48
C ARG A 23 -10.64 -14.82 -20.64
N THR A 24 -10.09 -13.82 -21.33
CA THR A 24 -9.57 -12.54 -20.79
C THR A 24 -10.45 -12.03 -19.65
N ARG A 25 -10.05 -12.30 -18.41
CA ARG A 25 -10.58 -11.62 -17.22
C ARG A 25 -9.85 -10.28 -17.09
N LEU A 26 -10.47 -9.24 -17.62
CA LEU A 26 -10.05 -7.86 -17.34
C LEU A 26 -10.20 -7.61 -15.82
N PRO A 27 -9.22 -6.99 -15.15
CA PRO A 27 -9.34 -6.69 -13.73
C PRO A 27 -10.51 -5.73 -13.51
N HIS A 28 -11.46 -6.18 -12.70
CA HIS A 28 -12.64 -5.43 -12.32
C HIS A 28 -12.23 -4.18 -11.53
N VAL A 29 -12.14 -3.01 -12.18
CA VAL A 29 -12.13 -1.73 -11.47
C VAL A 29 -13.57 -1.46 -11.01
N GLU A 30 -13.94 -2.00 -9.85
CA GLU A 30 -15.28 -1.81 -9.29
C GLU A 30 -15.45 -0.42 -8.68
N LEU A 31 -16.57 0.23 -9.03
CA LEU A 31 -16.98 1.53 -8.51
C LEU A 31 -16.96 1.54 -6.95
N GLY A 32 -16.06 2.34 -6.38
CA GLY A 32 -16.03 2.68 -4.94
C GLY A 32 -14.78 2.26 -4.17
N ALA A 33 -13.85 1.51 -4.77
CA ALA A 33 -12.57 1.20 -4.13
C ALA A 33 -11.57 2.36 -4.33
N VAL A 34 -11.14 3.00 -3.24
CA VAL A 34 -10.24 4.16 -3.27
C VAL A 34 -8.80 3.69 -3.08
N PRO A 35 -7.89 3.89 -4.05
CA PRO A 35 -6.50 3.53 -3.88
C PRO A 35 -5.88 4.24 -2.68
N GLN A 36 -4.99 3.57 -1.98
CA GLN A 36 -4.32 4.06 -0.78
C GLN A 36 -2.82 4.04 -1.01
N HIS A 37 -2.14 5.13 -0.65
CA HIS A 37 -0.69 5.14 -0.49
C HIS A 37 -0.37 5.02 1.01
N VAL A 38 0.29 3.93 1.39
CA VAL A 38 0.80 3.69 2.75
C VAL A 38 2.34 3.80 2.78
N CYS A 39 2.87 4.41 3.84
CA CYS A 39 4.29 4.38 4.18
C CYS A 39 4.51 3.59 5.47
N LEU A 40 5.24 2.48 5.38
CA LEU A 40 5.74 1.70 6.52
C LEU A 40 7.14 2.20 6.87
N ARG A 41 7.45 2.43 8.13
CA ARG A 41 8.76 2.98 8.55
C ARG A 41 9.31 2.22 9.75
N LEU A 42 10.62 1.97 9.77
CA LEU A 42 11.26 1.33 10.92
C LEU A 42 11.10 2.18 12.19
N GLY A 43 11.08 1.53 13.35
CA GLY A 43 10.86 2.19 14.64
C GLY A 43 11.91 3.24 15.00
N ASP A 44 13.07 3.22 14.37
CA ASP A 44 14.20 4.13 14.58
C ASP A 44 14.52 5.00 13.34
N SER A 45 13.69 4.94 12.29
CA SER A 45 13.91 5.61 11.00
C SER A 45 13.83 7.14 11.02
N LEU A 46 13.36 7.74 12.12
CA LEU A 46 13.25 9.19 12.27
C LEU A 46 14.03 9.65 13.50
N ALA A 47 14.74 10.77 13.33
CA ALA A 47 15.42 11.44 14.42
C ALA A 47 14.46 11.75 15.57
N PRO A 48 14.88 11.61 16.85
CA PRO A 48 14.01 11.79 18.02
C PRO A 48 13.24 13.11 18.04
N LYS A 49 13.88 14.20 17.59
CA LYS A 49 13.25 15.52 17.47
C LYS A 49 12.04 15.49 16.53
N LEU A 50 12.21 14.96 15.32
CA LEU A 50 11.14 14.87 14.32
C LEU A 50 10.04 13.90 14.76
N ARG A 51 10.42 12.79 15.39
CA ARG A 51 9.46 11.85 16.00
C ARG A 51 8.58 12.55 17.04
N ARG A 52 9.18 13.36 17.91
CA ARG A 52 8.45 14.13 18.93
C ARG A 52 7.52 15.17 18.31
N GLU A 53 7.99 15.93 17.33
CA GLU A 53 7.17 16.90 16.56
C GLU A 53 5.93 16.22 15.93
N LEU A 54 6.10 15.03 15.35
CA LEU A 54 5.00 14.24 14.78
C LEU A 54 4.01 13.72 15.83
N THR A 55 4.47 13.40 17.04
CA THR A 55 3.59 12.94 18.13
C THR A 55 2.81 14.12 18.71
N GLU A 56 3.46 15.25 18.94
CA GLU A 56 2.86 16.46 19.50
C GLU A 56 1.76 17.04 18.61
N THR A 57 1.96 17.02 17.28
CA THR A 57 0.96 17.47 16.30
C THR A 57 -0.30 16.62 16.24
N ARG A 58 -0.30 15.43 16.86
CA ARG A 58 -1.45 14.50 16.89
C ARG A 58 -2.27 14.59 18.18
N LEU A 59 -1.83 15.36 19.18
CA LEU A 59 -2.57 15.51 20.43
C LEU A 59 -3.92 16.23 20.21
N PRO A 60 -5.00 15.82 20.90
CA PRO A 60 -6.36 16.30 20.65
C PRO A 60 -6.52 17.82 20.73
N ASN A 61 -5.68 18.53 21.49
CA ASN A 61 -5.76 19.99 21.63
C ASN A 61 -4.89 20.79 20.63
N ALA A 62 -4.21 20.13 19.67
CA ALA A 62 -3.38 20.78 18.65
C ALA A 62 -4.19 21.48 17.53
N HIS A 63 -5.51 21.65 17.71
CA HIS A 63 -6.43 22.23 16.72
C HIS A 63 -6.06 23.64 16.24
N ARG A 64 -5.25 24.39 16.98
CA ARG A 64 -4.79 25.73 16.59
C ARG A 64 -3.55 25.75 15.68
N VAL A 65 -2.84 24.62 15.57
CA VAL A 65 -1.63 24.49 14.74
C VAL A 65 -1.74 23.22 13.91
N ARG A 66 -2.76 23.14 13.05
CA ARG A 66 -2.65 22.27 11.86
C ARG A 66 -1.67 22.90 10.88
N LYS A 67 -0.39 23.02 11.27
CA LYS A 67 0.68 22.94 10.28
C LYS A 67 0.61 21.50 9.81
N VAL A 68 0.03 21.31 8.63
CA VAL A 68 0.29 20.14 7.80
C VAL A 68 1.82 20.10 7.68
N GLU A 69 2.50 19.42 8.60
CA GLU A 69 3.91 19.15 8.42
C GLU A 69 3.99 18.43 7.08
N PRO A 70 4.62 19.05 6.06
CA PRO A 70 4.45 18.58 4.71
C PRO A 70 5.07 17.20 4.73
N ARG A 71 4.28 16.16 4.47
CA ARG A 71 4.71 14.77 4.26
C ARG A 71 6.12 14.66 3.65
N ARG A 72 6.43 15.55 2.70
CA ARG A 72 7.76 15.79 2.13
C ARG A 72 8.92 15.88 3.14
N LYS A 73 8.75 16.54 4.30
CA LYS A 73 9.73 16.63 5.39
C LYS A 73 9.98 15.25 6.01
N VAL A 74 8.94 14.44 6.20
CA VAL A 74 9.09 13.07 6.72
C VAL A 74 9.72 12.18 5.66
N ASP A 75 9.19 12.19 4.44
CA ASP A 75 9.72 11.42 3.31
C ASP A 75 11.21 11.78 3.07
N ALA A 76 11.56 13.07 3.02
CA ALA A 76 12.95 13.51 2.88
C ALA A 76 13.83 13.10 4.07
N ALA A 77 13.30 13.08 5.30
CA ALA A 77 14.05 12.60 6.45
C ALA A 77 14.29 11.09 6.38
N LEU A 78 13.32 10.31 5.90
CA LEU A 78 13.47 8.88 5.69
C LEU A 78 14.54 8.57 4.63
N ASP A 79 14.53 9.32 3.52
CA ASP A 79 15.48 9.19 2.41
C ASP A 79 16.95 9.43 2.85
N THR A 80 17.19 10.12 3.98
CA THR A 80 18.55 10.25 4.54
C THR A 80 19.15 8.95 5.07
N GLY A 81 18.35 7.90 5.23
CA GLY A 81 18.81 6.62 5.77
C GLY A 81 19.12 6.66 7.28
N TYR A 82 18.44 7.53 8.04
CA TYR A 82 18.56 7.54 9.50
C TYR A 82 18.10 6.22 10.13
N GLY A 83 18.69 5.86 11.28
CA GLY A 83 18.40 4.64 12.01
C GLY A 83 19.18 3.42 11.48
N ALA A 84 18.80 2.23 11.91
CA ALA A 84 19.57 1.02 11.63
C ALA A 84 19.46 0.51 10.18
N CYS A 85 18.52 1.02 9.40
CA CYS A 85 18.35 0.65 7.98
C CYS A 85 18.29 -0.86 7.73
N TRP A 86 17.56 -1.62 8.56
CA TRP A 86 17.52 -3.08 8.48
C TRP A 86 17.04 -3.62 7.13
N LEU A 87 16.24 -2.85 6.39
CA LEU A 87 15.74 -3.26 5.08
C LEU A 87 16.82 -3.17 3.98
N ARG A 88 18.02 -2.66 4.28
CA ARG A 88 19.17 -2.75 3.38
C ARG A 88 19.66 -4.20 3.22
N ARG A 89 19.38 -5.06 4.21
CA ARG A 89 19.71 -6.49 4.15
C ARG A 89 18.76 -7.20 3.17
N PRO A 90 19.26 -7.81 2.09
CA PRO A 90 18.45 -8.48 1.05
C PRO A 90 17.38 -9.42 1.61
N GLU A 91 17.75 -10.25 2.58
CA GLU A 91 16.89 -11.25 3.20
C GLU A 91 15.73 -10.62 3.99
N ILE A 92 15.90 -9.40 4.50
CA ILE A 92 14.84 -8.67 5.20
C ILE A 92 13.95 -7.93 4.19
N ALA A 93 14.55 -7.32 3.15
CA ALA A 93 13.79 -6.69 2.08
C ALA A 93 12.89 -7.70 1.34
N GLU A 94 13.41 -8.90 1.09
CA GLU A 94 12.67 -10.00 0.46
C GLU A 94 11.47 -10.45 1.29
N VAL A 95 11.61 -10.49 2.63
CA VAL A 95 10.48 -10.77 3.54
C VAL A 95 9.38 -9.72 3.38
N VAL A 96 9.73 -8.44 3.26
CA VAL A 96 8.75 -7.36 3.05
C VAL A 96 8.10 -7.48 1.67
N GLN A 97 8.89 -7.61 0.60
CA GLN A 97 8.38 -7.82 -0.76
C GLN A 97 7.42 -9.01 -0.84
N SER A 98 7.80 -10.14 -0.26
CA SER A 98 6.98 -11.35 -0.25
C SER A 98 5.66 -11.12 0.47
N ALA A 99 5.68 -10.42 1.61
CA ALA A 99 4.46 -10.08 2.34
C ALA A 99 3.53 -9.13 1.57
N LEU A 100 4.09 -8.18 0.81
CA LEU A 100 3.33 -7.28 -0.06
C LEU A 100 2.70 -8.02 -1.24
N ARG A 101 3.37 -9.01 -1.81
CA ARG A 101 2.86 -9.79 -2.95
C ARG A 101 1.90 -10.91 -2.53
N HIS A 102 1.98 -11.40 -1.29
CA HIS A 102 1.30 -12.63 -0.87
C HIS A 102 -0.22 -12.62 -1.06
N PHE A 103 -0.88 -11.48 -0.81
CA PHE A 103 -2.33 -11.33 -0.95
C PHE A 103 -2.73 -10.39 -2.10
N ASP A 104 -1.81 -10.13 -3.03
CA ASP A 104 -2.15 -9.40 -4.24
C ASP A 104 -3.23 -10.16 -5.02
N CYS A 105 -4.21 -9.43 -5.56
CA CYS A 105 -5.43 -9.94 -6.19
C CYS A 105 -6.37 -10.75 -5.26
N GLU A 106 -6.06 -10.92 -3.97
CA GLU A 106 -6.91 -11.62 -3.00
C GLU A 106 -7.52 -10.66 -1.97
N ARG A 107 -6.69 -9.81 -1.34
CA ARG A 107 -7.13 -8.83 -0.33
C ARG A 107 -7.02 -7.38 -0.83
N TYR A 108 -6.14 -7.17 -1.79
CA TYR A 108 -5.91 -5.87 -2.43
C TYR A 108 -5.32 -6.08 -3.83
N ASP A 109 -5.56 -5.14 -4.72
CA ASP A 109 -4.78 -5.00 -5.95
C ASP A 109 -3.54 -4.14 -5.62
N LEU A 110 -2.36 -4.73 -5.73
CA LEU A 110 -1.08 -4.05 -5.56
C LEU A 110 -0.71 -3.32 -6.86
N HIS A 111 -0.45 -2.00 -6.78
CA HIS A 111 -0.10 -1.19 -7.95
C HIS A 111 1.39 -0.86 -8.00
N GLU A 112 1.89 -0.16 -6.99
CA GLU A 112 3.30 0.25 -6.92
C GLU A 112 3.84 0.03 -5.53
N TRP A 113 5.11 -0.36 -5.42
CA TRP A 113 5.76 -0.47 -4.14
C TRP A 113 7.27 -0.33 -4.27
N VAL A 114 7.89 0.14 -3.19
CA VAL A 114 9.34 0.17 -3.03
C VAL A 114 9.70 -0.10 -1.59
N VAL A 115 10.70 -0.95 -1.37
CA VAL A 115 11.35 -1.16 -0.07
C VAL A 115 12.66 -0.40 -0.09
N MET A 116 12.72 0.64 0.73
CA MET A 116 13.88 1.50 0.96
C MET A 116 14.64 1.00 2.20
N PRO A 117 15.88 1.45 2.46
CA PRO A 117 16.69 0.92 3.56
C PRO A 117 16.03 0.99 4.95
N ASN A 118 15.20 1.99 5.24
CA ASN A 118 14.54 2.18 6.55
C ASN A 118 13.01 2.36 6.48
N HIS A 119 12.40 2.27 5.30
CA HIS A 119 10.97 2.43 5.10
C HIS A 119 10.49 1.73 3.82
N ALA A 120 9.18 1.66 3.59
CA ALA A 120 8.60 1.14 2.37
C ALA A 120 7.36 1.94 1.99
N HIS A 121 7.22 2.27 0.71
CA HIS A 121 6.01 2.89 0.16
C HIS A 121 5.20 1.84 -0.60
N VAL A 122 3.88 1.87 -0.44
CA VAL A 122 2.96 0.91 -1.07
C VAL A 122 1.71 1.65 -1.55
N LEU A 123 1.41 1.52 -2.84
CA LEU A 123 0.18 1.98 -3.49
C LEU A 123 -0.66 0.77 -3.88
N PHE A 124 -1.87 0.69 -3.33
CA PHE A 124 -2.75 -0.46 -3.55
C PHE A 124 -4.23 -0.06 -3.46
N THR A 125 -5.10 -0.83 -4.09
CA THR A 125 -6.56 -0.71 -3.95
C THR A 125 -7.06 -1.87 -3.10
N ARG A 126 -7.72 -1.55 -1.99
CA ARG A 126 -8.29 -2.57 -1.08
C ARG A 126 -9.50 -3.23 -1.73
N LEU A 127 -9.60 -4.56 -1.62
CA LEU A 127 -10.83 -5.27 -1.96
C LEU A 127 -11.79 -5.21 -0.76
N ARG A 128 -13.09 -4.99 -1.00
CA ARG A 128 -14.08 -4.53 0.01
C ARG A 128 -14.14 -5.38 1.29
N ALA A 129 -13.76 -6.66 1.23
CA ALA A 129 -13.79 -7.58 2.36
C ALA A 129 -12.71 -7.31 3.43
N THR A 130 -11.67 -6.52 3.14
CA THR A 130 -10.53 -6.38 4.06
C THR A 130 -10.29 -4.93 4.51
N PRO A 131 -10.43 -4.62 5.81
CA PRO A 131 -10.09 -3.30 6.36
C PRO A 131 -8.61 -2.95 6.17
N LEU A 132 -8.31 -1.66 5.93
CA LEU A 132 -6.93 -1.17 5.79
C LEU A 132 -6.04 -1.53 6.98
N SER A 133 -6.57 -1.34 8.19
CA SER A 133 -5.86 -1.66 9.43
C SER A 133 -5.48 -3.14 9.50
N SER A 134 -6.34 -4.03 9.01
CA SER A 134 -6.07 -5.47 8.96
C SER A 134 -4.96 -5.81 7.96
N ILE A 135 -4.97 -5.19 6.77
CA ILE A 135 -3.92 -5.37 5.76
C ILE A 135 -2.56 -4.91 6.31
N VAL A 136 -2.51 -3.68 6.82
CA VAL A 136 -1.26 -3.08 7.34
C VAL A 136 -0.77 -3.83 8.58
N HIS A 137 -1.67 -4.24 9.48
CA HIS A 137 -1.33 -5.08 10.62
C HIS A 137 -0.75 -6.42 10.17
N SER A 138 -1.35 -7.07 9.17
CA SER A 138 -0.86 -8.35 8.62
C SER A 138 0.56 -8.19 8.06
N TRP A 139 0.82 -7.15 7.27
CA TRP A 139 2.18 -6.88 6.78
C TRP A 139 3.16 -6.64 7.91
N LYS A 140 2.86 -5.70 8.83
CA LYS A 140 3.76 -5.30 9.91
C LYS A 140 4.07 -6.47 10.85
N SER A 141 3.06 -7.23 11.26
CA SER A 141 3.22 -8.35 12.21
C SER A 141 4.04 -9.49 11.60
N HIS A 142 3.73 -9.91 10.38
CA HIS A 142 4.44 -10.98 9.70
C HIS A 142 5.91 -10.61 9.46
N THR A 143 6.15 -9.44 8.88
CA THR A 143 7.50 -8.98 8.52
C THR A 143 8.34 -8.66 9.76
N ALA A 144 7.78 -8.04 10.80
CA ALA A 144 8.51 -7.79 12.04
C ALA A 144 8.97 -9.08 12.72
N LYS A 145 8.09 -10.10 12.79
CA LYS A 145 8.45 -11.39 13.39
C LYS A 145 9.61 -12.05 12.65
N ARG A 146 9.54 -12.09 11.31
CA ARG A 146 10.58 -12.69 10.47
C ARG A 146 11.89 -11.90 10.48
N ALA A 147 11.82 -10.57 10.36
CA ALA A 147 12.99 -9.70 10.41
C ALA A 147 13.72 -9.78 11.75
N ASN A 148 12.98 -9.76 12.87
CA ASN A 148 13.56 -9.92 14.20
C ASN A 148 14.26 -11.27 14.37
N ALA A 149 13.68 -12.36 13.85
CA ALA A 149 14.32 -13.67 13.85
C ALA A 149 15.64 -13.67 13.04
N LEU A 150 15.65 -13.07 11.83
CA LEU A 150 16.85 -12.91 10.99
C LEU A 150 17.92 -12.02 11.64
N LEU A 151 17.51 -11.10 12.50
CA LEU A 151 18.38 -10.19 13.25
C LEU A 151 18.81 -10.75 14.61
N GLY A 152 18.31 -11.91 15.04
CA GLY A 152 18.58 -12.46 16.37
C GLY A 152 18.12 -11.58 17.51
N ARG A 153 17.06 -10.78 17.31
CA ARG A 153 16.56 -9.80 18.29
C ARG A 153 15.07 -9.97 18.57
N SER A 154 14.60 -9.25 19.57
CA SER A 154 13.17 -9.07 19.87
C SER A 154 12.82 -7.57 19.94
N GLY A 155 11.53 -7.26 20.12
CA GLY A 155 11.01 -5.90 20.24
C GLY A 155 10.44 -5.31 18.95
N ALA A 156 10.17 -4.01 18.99
CA ALA A 156 9.54 -3.29 17.88
C ALA A 156 10.50 -3.19 16.67
N PHE A 157 9.99 -3.60 15.50
CA PHE A 157 10.70 -3.48 14.23
C PHE A 157 10.18 -2.28 13.44
N TRP A 158 8.87 -2.24 13.22
CA TRP A 158 8.18 -1.10 12.64
C TRP A 158 7.83 -0.07 13.72
N ASP A 159 7.77 1.19 13.31
CA ASP A 159 7.09 2.23 14.06
C ASP A 159 5.64 1.82 14.34
N SER A 160 5.06 2.20 15.48
CA SER A 160 3.67 1.83 15.82
C SER A 160 2.69 2.39 14.80
N ASP A 161 2.98 3.57 14.27
CA ASP A 161 2.14 4.24 13.30
C ASP A 161 2.49 3.87 11.87
N TYR A 162 1.59 4.26 10.97
CA TYR A 162 1.82 4.30 9.54
C TYR A 162 1.15 5.55 9.01
N PHE A 163 1.66 6.08 7.89
CA PHE A 163 0.95 7.12 7.16
C PHE A 163 0.15 6.46 6.06
N ASP A 164 -1.13 6.79 5.97
CA ASP A 164 -1.99 6.45 4.85
C ASP A 164 -2.55 7.71 4.18
N ARG A 165 -2.75 7.62 2.86
CA ARG A 165 -3.38 8.67 2.08
C ARG A 165 -4.28 8.08 1.01
N ALA A 166 -5.55 8.41 1.10
CA ALA A 166 -6.52 8.13 0.06
C ALA A 166 -6.20 8.92 -1.23
N ILE A 167 -6.11 8.20 -2.34
CA ILE A 167 -5.93 8.75 -3.68
C ILE A 167 -7.28 9.22 -4.22
N ARG A 168 -7.34 10.47 -4.64
CA ARG A 168 -8.60 11.19 -4.88
C ARG A 168 -9.05 11.20 -6.33
N ASN A 169 -8.11 10.99 -7.24
CA ASN A 169 -8.32 10.98 -8.68
C ASN A 169 -7.09 10.36 -9.36
N GLU A 170 -7.23 10.12 -10.66
CA GLU A 170 -6.20 9.52 -11.51
C GLU A 170 -4.90 10.33 -11.55
N ARG A 171 -4.96 11.67 -11.59
CA ARG A 171 -3.75 12.50 -11.55
C ARG A 171 -2.97 12.27 -10.25
N HIS A 172 -3.67 12.20 -9.12
CA HIS A 172 -3.05 11.93 -7.83
C HIS A 172 -2.50 10.50 -7.76
N PHE A 173 -3.15 9.54 -8.41
CA PHE A 173 -2.64 8.18 -8.55
C PHE A 173 -1.30 8.17 -9.29
N ARG A 174 -1.24 8.77 -10.49
CA ARG A 174 -0.01 8.85 -11.29
C ARG A 174 1.14 9.51 -10.54
N ILE A 175 0.88 10.66 -9.92
CA ILE A 175 1.89 11.35 -9.09
C ILE A 175 2.41 10.45 -7.96
N ALA A 176 1.53 9.67 -7.32
CA ALA A 176 1.96 8.75 -6.26
C ALA A 176 2.77 7.57 -6.82
N ALA A 177 2.36 7.00 -7.95
CA ALA A 177 3.06 5.92 -8.63
C ALA A 177 4.47 6.35 -9.09
N ASP A 178 4.56 7.48 -9.80
CA ASP A 178 5.81 8.05 -10.28
C ASP A 178 6.76 8.38 -9.13
N TYR A 179 6.22 8.94 -8.04
CA TYR A 179 6.99 9.19 -6.82
C TYR A 179 7.57 7.89 -6.23
N ILE A 180 6.77 6.83 -6.11
CA ILE A 180 7.21 5.55 -5.55
C ILE A 180 8.33 4.95 -6.40
N ARG A 181 8.16 4.94 -7.73
CA ARG A 181 9.17 4.43 -8.67
C ARG A 181 10.46 5.24 -8.63
N ALA A 182 10.37 6.56 -8.53
CA ALA A 182 11.53 7.46 -8.52
C ALA A 182 12.23 7.56 -7.15
N ASN A 183 11.62 7.07 -6.07
CA ASN A 183 12.16 7.20 -4.72
C ASN A 183 13.59 6.65 -4.53
N PRO A 184 13.97 5.46 -5.03
CA PRO A 184 15.35 4.97 -4.88
C PRO A 184 16.37 5.84 -5.63
N VAL A 185 16.00 6.39 -6.80
CA VAL A 185 16.83 7.34 -7.56
C VAL A 185 16.97 8.66 -6.81
N ASN A 186 15.87 9.21 -6.31
CA ASN A 186 15.88 10.46 -5.53
C ASN A 186 16.69 10.34 -4.24
N ALA A 187 16.77 9.15 -3.66
CA ALA A 187 17.61 8.84 -2.50
C ALA A 187 19.08 8.51 -2.87
N GLY A 188 19.45 8.53 -4.15
CA GLY A 188 20.80 8.23 -4.62
C GLY A 188 21.21 6.76 -4.47
N LEU A 189 20.25 5.84 -4.46
CA LEU A 189 20.50 4.40 -4.28
C LEU A 189 20.75 3.66 -5.60
N CYS A 190 20.30 4.21 -6.73
CA CYS A 190 20.48 3.68 -8.07
C CYS A 190 20.33 4.78 -9.14
N GLU A 191 20.71 4.50 -10.39
CA GLU A 191 20.66 5.46 -11.49
C GLU A 191 19.28 5.52 -12.15
N ALA A 192 18.62 4.37 -12.34
CA ALA A 192 17.26 4.28 -12.85
C ALA A 192 16.31 3.54 -11.87
N PRO A 193 14.99 3.83 -11.89
CA PRO A 193 14.00 3.09 -11.07
C PRO A 193 14.08 1.57 -11.23
N GLU A 194 14.33 1.12 -12.46
CA GLU A 194 14.38 -0.29 -12.86
C GLU A 194 15.62 -1.00 -12.30
N ASP A 195 16.62 -0.28 -11.79
CA ASP A 195 17.82 -0.88 -11.18
C ASP A 195 17.61 -1.26 -9.71
N TRP A 196 16.56 -0.73 -9.07
CA TRP A 196 16.30 -0.99 -7.66
C TRP A 196 15.53 -2.29 -7.45
N ARG A 197 16.26 -3.37 -7.16
CA ARG A 197 15.74 -4.73 -6.97
C ARG A 197 14.47 -4.85 -6.13
N TRP A 198 14.36 -4.03 -5.08
CA TRP A 198 13.26 -4.09 -4.13
C TRP A 198 12.13 -3.11 -4.48
N SER A 199 11.68 -3.13 -5.74
CA SER A 199 10.57 -2.30 -6.23
C SER A 199 9.71 -3.00 -7.27
N SER A 200 8.50 -2.45 -7.50
CA SER A 200 7.67 -2.79 -8.66
C SER A 200 8.30 -2.39 -9.99
N ALA A 201 9.20 -1.40 -10.03
CA ALA A 201 9.88 -0.99 -11.26
C ALA A 201 10.89 -2.05 -11.76
N TYR A 202 11.61 -2.70 -10.84
CA TYR A 202 12.54 -3.79 -11.18
C TYR A 202 11.83 -5.07 -11.62
N GLN A 203 10.72 -5.42 -10.97
CA GLN A 203 9.89 -6.57 -11.34
C GLN A 203 8.43 -6.13 -11.48
N PRO A 204 8.05 -5.68 -12.69
CA PRO A 204 6.67 -5.34 -13.00
C PRO A 204 5.79 -6.56 -12.75
N SER A 205 4.60 -6.34 -12.21
CA SER A 205 3.61 -7.41 -12.13
C SER A 205 3.25 -7.87 -13.56
N VAL A 206 2.79 -9.10 -13.73
CA VAL A 206 2.33 -9.59 -15.06
C VAL A 206 1.19 -8.73 -15.63
N ARG A 207 0.52 -7.92 -14.79
CA ARG A 207 -0.49 -6.93 -15.19
C ARG A 207 0.13 -5.65 -15.79
N ASP A 208 1.36 -5.29 -15.45
CA ASP A 208 2.05 -4.08 -15.93
C ASP A 208 2.52 -4.18 -17.39
N ALA A 209 2.50 -5.38 -17.99
CA ALA A 209 2.76 -5.58 -19.42
C ALA A 209 1.68 -4.96 -20.34
N ARG A 210 0.63 -4.34 -19.76
CA ARG A 210 -0.31 -3.44 -20.47
C ARG A 210 -0.57 -2.23 -19.58
N PRO A 211 -0.45 -0.98 -20.07
CA PRO A 211 -0.96 0.16 -19.33
C PRO A 211 -2.48 -0.01 -19.16
N VAL A 212 -2.91 -0.30 -17.92
CA VAL A 212 -4.32 -0.46 -17.53
C VAL A 212 -5.13 0.84 -17.74
N TYR A 213 -4.46 1.95 -18.05
CA TYR A 213 -5.03 3.29 -18.17
C TYR A 213 -5.93 3.55 -19.40
N LEU A 214 -6.13 2.59 -20.31
CA LEU A 214 -6.83 2.87 -21.57
C LEU A 214 -8.29 2.44 -21.67
N LEU A 215 -8.89 1.76 -20.69
CA LEU A 215 -10.28 1.29 -20.83
C LEU A 215 -11.08 1.37 -19.52
N SER A 216 -11.35 2.59 -19.02
CA SER A 216 -12.67 3.04 -18.52
C SER A 216 -12.54 4.23 -17.55
N PRO A 217 -13.43 5.26 -17.63
CA PRO A 217 -13.42 6.38 -16.71
C PRO A 217 -13.85 5.95 -15.30
N MET A 218 -13.02 6.24 -14.30
CA MET A 218 -13.38 6.11 -12.89
C MET A 218 -14.65 6.92 -12.57
N PRO A 219 -15.56 6.39 -11.74
CA PRO A 219 -16.74 7.15 -11.33
C PRO A 219 -16.33 8.41 -10.57
N ARG A 220 -16.95 9.54 -10.92
CA ARG A 220 -16.81 10.78 -10.18
C ARG A 220 -17.32 10.55 -8.74
N PRO A 221 -16.63 11.02 -7.70
CA PRO A 221 -17.14 10.92 -6.33
C PRO A 221 -18.51 11.63 -6.22
N PRO A 222 -19.43 11.12 -5.40
CA PRO A 222 -20.76 11.72 -5.23
C PRO A 222 -20.62 13.17 -4.75
N ARG A 223 -21.28 14.09 -5.47
CA ARG A 223 -21.39 15.50 -5.06
C ARG A 223 -22.37 15.61 -3.89
N THR A 224 -21.94 15.31 -2.67
CA THR A 224 -22.71 15.59 -1.46
C THR A 224 -21.82 16.19 -0.38
N ALA A 225 -21.50 17.49 -0.53
CA ALA A 225 -21.30 18.45 0.57
C ALA A 225 -20.98 19.88 0.05
N ALA A 226 -21.63 20.34 -1.02
CA ALA A 226 -21.43 21.72 -1.51
C ALA A 226 -22.73 22.45 -1.92
N ARG A 227 -23.89 21.99 -1.43
CA ARG A 227 -25.15 22.73 -1.54
C ARG A 227 -25.96 22.59 -0.25
N LEU A 228 -25.48 23.24 0.81
CA LEU A 228 -26.37 23.72 1.88
C LEU A 228 -25.77 24.94 2.59
N ARG A 229 -25.30 25.94 1.82
CA ARG A 229 -25.00 27.30 2.32
C ARG A 229 -25.28 28.39 1.27
N GLN A 230 -26.37 28.25 0.53
CA GLN A 230 -26.94 29.33 -0.29
C GLN A 230 -28.47 29.31 -0.27
N ARG A 231 -29.06 29.04 0.90
CA ARG A 231 -30.51 29.19 1.09
C ARG A 231 -30.82 29.71 2.50
N THR A 232 -30.10 30.76 2.91
CA THR A 232 -30.40 31.62 4.08
C THR A 232 -29.73 32.99 3.90
N MET A 233 -29.82 33.58 2.70
CA MET A 233 -29.55 35.02 2.45
C MET A 233 -30.37 35.52 1.25
N ARG A 234 -31.67 35.24 1.24
CA ARG A 234 -32.67 35.88 0.34
C ARG A 234 -34.04 35.98 1.04
N SER A 235 -34.06 36.51 2.26
CA SER A 235 -35.30 37.02 2.88
C SER A 235 -35.08 38.23 3.80
N LEU A 236 -34.06 39.05 3.54
CA LEU A 236 -33.85 40.32 4.25
C LEU A 236 -33.82 41.54 3.33
N HIS A 237 -34.26 41.42 2.07
CA HIS A 237 -34.45 42.56 1.14
C HIS A 237 -35.69 42.36 0.26
N ALA A 238 -36.85 42.13 0.88
CA ALA A 238 -38.15 42.42 0.29
C ALA A 238 -39.18 42.54 1.42
N SER A 239 -39.71 43.76 1.54
CA SER A 239 -40.71 44.29 2.50
C SER A 239 -40.19 44.69 3.88
#